data_AF-T1A4F2-F1
#
_entry.id   AF-T1A4F2-F1
#
_cell.length_a   1.000
_cell.length_b   1.000
_cell.length_c   1.000
_cell.angle_alpha   90.00
_cell.angle_beta   90.00
_cell.angle_gamma   90.00
#
_symmetry.space_group_name_H-M   'P 1'
#
loop_
_entity.id
_entity.type
_entity.pdbx_description
1 polymer ?
#
loop_
_entity_poly.entity_id
_entity_poly.type
_entity_poly.pdbx_seq_one_letter_code
_entity_poly.pdbx_strand_id
1 'polypeptide(L)' 'RYPLIDGQGNFGSPDDPKSFAAMRYTESRLTPIAELLLGELGQGTVEWTPNFDGTLQEPSWLPARVPHILLNGA' A
#
# COMPACT_ATOMS: atom_id res chain seq x y z
N ARG A 1 -11.50 -1.45 -9.24
CA ARG A 1 -10.17 -0.79 -9.13
C ARG A 1 -9.20 -1.80 -8.54
N TYR A 2 -7.89 -1.73 -8.80
CA TYR A 2 -6.94 -2.78 -8.42
C TYR A 2 -6.51 -2.63 -6.95
N PRO A 3 -7.07 -3.39 -5.99
CA PRO A 3 -6.74 -3.18 -4.58
C PRO A 3 -5.27 -3.47 -4.31
N LEU A 4 -4.63 -2.69 -3.43
CA LEU A 4 -3.27 -2.97 -2.95
C LEU A 4 -3.27 -3.96 -1.78
N ILE A 5 -4.34 -3.95 -0.98
CA ILE A 5 -4.51 -4.76 0.23
C ILE A 5 -5.59 -5.82 -0.01
N ASP A 6 -5.29 -7.05 0.37
CA ASP A 6 -6.23 -8.15 0.51
C ASP A 6 -6.47 -8.37 2.00
N GLY A 7 -7.73 -8.28 2.42
CA GLY A 7 -8.13 -8.24 3.82
C GLY A 7 -9.02 -9.42 4.20
N GLN A 8 -8.81 -9.99 5.37
CA GLN A 8 -9.70 -11.00 5.98
C GLN A 8 -10.34 -10.44 7.25
N GLY A 9 -11.65 -10.67 7.40
CA GLY A 9 -12.48 -10.04 8.43
C GLY A 9 -13.41 -8.99 7.82
N ASN A 10 -13.93 -8.07 8.64
CA ASN A 10 -14.85 -7.02 8.19
C ASN A 10 -14.09 -5.74 7.83
N PHE A 11 -13.94 -5.47 6.53
CA PHE A 11 -13.32 -4.25 5.97
C PHE A 11 -14.35 -3.19 5.53
N GLY A 12 -15.57 -3.26 6.07
CA GLY A 12 -16.70 -2.43 5.65
C GLY A 12 -17.46 -3.06 4.49
N SER A 13 -18.56 -2.43 4.12
CA SER A 13 -19.41 -2.87 3.01
C SER A 13 -19.53 -1.75 1.96
N PRO A 14 -19.99 -2.07 0.73
CA PRO A 14 -20.26 -1.05 -0.28
C PRO A 14 -21.30 -0.01 0.18
N ASP A 15 -22.30 -0.43 0.97
CA ASP A 15 -23.41 0.42 1.43
C ASP A 15 -23.03 1.25 2.67
N ASP A 16 -22.16 0.73 3.53
CA ASP A 16 -21.60 1.46 4.67
C ASP A 16 -20.07 1.21 4.76
N PRO A 17 -19.26 1.99 4.02
CA PRO A 17 -17.81 1.82 4.00
C PRO A 17 -17.13 2.08 5.35
N LYS A 18 -17.81 2.76 6.29
CA LYS A 18 -17.27 3.07 7.62
C LYS A 18 -17.56 1.98 8.64
N SER A 19 -18.36 0.96 8.29
CA SER A 19 -18.71 -0.18 9.14
C SER A 19 -17.60 -1.23 9.30
N PHE A 20 -16.32 -0.85 9.12
CA PHE A 20 -15.19 -1.77 9.27
C PHE A 20 -14.95 -2.15 10.74
N ALA A 21 -14.49 -3.37 10.98
CA ALA A 21 -14.11 -3.82 12.31
C ALA A 21 -12.82 -3.14 12.80
N ALA A 22 -12.63 -3.07 14.12
CA ALA A 22 -11.38 -2.58 14.70
C ALA A 22 -10.17 -3.41 14.22
N MET A 23 -9.01 -2.77 14.06
CA MET A 23 -7.78 -3.39 13.51
C MET A 23 -7.38 -4.71 14.19
N ARG A 24 -7.69 -4.87 15.48
CA ARG A 24 -7.44 -6.12 16.25
C ARG A 24 -8.26 -7.34 15.80
N TYR A 25 -9.26 -7.15 14.94
CA TYR A 25 -10.15 -8.19 14.41
C TYR A 25 -10.03 -8.38 12.89
N THR A 26 -9.06 -7.71 12.26
CA THR A 26 -8.86 -7.75 10.81
C THR A 26 -7.44 -8.19 10.50
N GLU A 27 -7.28 -9.03 9.49
CA GLU A 27 -5.98 -9.42 8.97
C GLU A 27 -5.80 -8.82 7.58
N SER A 28 -4.56 -8.45 7.23
CA SER A 28 -4.28 -7.85 5.92
C SER A 28 -2.98 -8.40 5.34
N ARG A 29 -2.97 -8.54 4.02
CA ARG A 29 -1.78 -8.89 3.24
C ARG A 29 -1.71 -8.03 1.99
N LEU A 30 -0.51 -7.88 1.44
CA LEU A 30 -0.36 -7.29 0.12
C LEU A 30 -0.95 -8.22 -0.95
N THR A 31 -1.65 -7.61 -1.89
CA THR A 31 -2.09 -8.26 -3.12
C THR A 31 -0.90 -8.45 -4.07
N PRO A 32 -0.99 -9.38 -5.04
CA PRO A 32 0.06 -9.55 -6.04
C PRO A 32 0.36 -8.29 -6.87
N ILE A 33 -0.60 -7.37 -7.05
CA ILE A 33 -0.36 -6.15 -7.83
C ILE A 33 0.56 -5.15 -7.10
N ALA A 34 0.66 -5.22 -5.77
CA ALA A 34 1.59 -4.39 -4.99
C ALA A 34 3.06 -4.66 -5.38
N GLU A 35 3.36 -5.84 -5.94
CA GLU A 35 4.67 -6.19 -6.48
C GLU A 35 5.10 -5.27 -7.65
N LEU A 36 4.14 -4.63 -8.33
CA LEU A 36 4.44 -3.63 -9.35
C LEU A 36 5.03 -2.33 -8.77
N LEU A 37 4.88 -2.12 -7.46
CA LEU A 37 5.39 -0.95 -6.73
C LEU A 37 6.63 -1.29 -5.89
N LEU A 38 6.76 -2.53 -5.40
CA LEU A 38 7.75 -2.89 -4.39
C LEU A 38 8.90 -3.77 -4.90
N GLY A 39 8.71 -4.51 -6.00
CA GLY A 39 9.67 -5.54 -6.44
C GLY A 39 11.07 -5.00 -6.81
N GLU A 40 11.16 -3.71 -7.12
CA GLU A 40 12.42 -3.04 -7.49
C GLU A 40 12.95 -2.08 -6.41
N LEU A 41 12.29 -1.99 -5.25
CA LEU A 41 12.59 -1.00 -4.21
C LEU A 41 14.02 -1.15 -3.65
N GLY A 42 14.51 -2.40 -3.53
CA GLY A 42 15.84 -2.71 -3.00
C GLY A 42 16.98 -2.57 -4.03
N GLN A 43 16.70 -2.17 -5.26
CA GLN A 43 17.66 -2.18 -6.37
C GLN A 43 18.32 -0.81 -6.63
N GLY A 44 18.24 0.11 -5.67
CA GLY A 44 18.76 1.48 -5.83
C GLY A 44 17.96 2.33 -6.83
N THR A 45 16.68 1.99 -7.03
CA THR A 45 15.80 2.68 -7.98
C THR A 45 15.19 3.95 -7.41
N VAL A 46 15.22 4.16 -6.08
CA VAL A 46 14.57 5.29 -5.41
C VAL A 46 15.51 6.07 -4.50
N GLU A 47 15.17 7.33 -4.25
CA GLU A 47 15.79 8.15 -3.23
C GLU A 47 15.18 7.86 -1.85
N TRP A 48 16.04 7.71 -0.85
CA TRP A 48 15.66 7.46 0.54
C TRP A 48 15.84 8.73 1.37
N THR A 49 14.87 9.02 2.23
CA THR A 49 14.87 10.16 3.15
C THR A 49 14.70 9.70 4.59
N PRO A 50 15.23 10.44 5.58
CA PRO A 50 14.96 10.14 6.99
C PRO A 50 13.46 10.20 7.29
N ASN A 51 12.97 9.31 8.16
CA ASN A 51 11.62 9.38 8.71
C ASN A 51 11.46 10.58 9.68
N PHE A 52 10.26 10.77 10.23
CA PHE A 52 9.91 11.96 11.02
C PHE A 52 10.85 12.28 12.21
N ASP A 53 11.42 11.27 12.87
CA ASP A 53 12.35 11.42 14.00
C ASP A 53 13.81 11.11 13.62
N GLY A 54 14.07 10.83 12.33
CA GLY A 54 15.39 10.53 11.79
C GLY A 54 15.98 9.19 12.21
N THR A 55 15.21 8.32 12.87
CA THR A 55 15.70 7.01 13.34
C THR A 55 15.72 5.94 12.24
N LEU A 56 14.88 6.09 11.22
CA LEU A 56 14.74 5.17 10.09
C LEU A 56 14.83 5.93 8.76
N GLN A 57 14.97 5.18 7.67
CA GLN A 57 14.85 5.70 6.31
C GLN A 57 13.56 5.21 5.65
N GLU A 58 12.93 6.08 4.87
CA GLU A 58 11.75 5.79 4.08
C GLU A 58 11.97 6.19 2.62
N PRO A 59 11.38 5.47 1.66
CA PRO A 59 11.50 5.83 0.26
C PRO A 59 10.64 7.06 -0.04
N SER A 60 11.20 8.05 -0.73
CA SER A 60 10.49 9.28 -1.12
C SER A 60 9.38 9.04 -2.15
N TRP A 61 9.50 7.96 -2.93
CA TRP A 61 8.52 7.48 -3.91
C TRP A 61 8.72 5.97 -4.16
N LEU A 62 7.76 5.32 -4.83
CA LEU A 62 7.81 3.89 -5.14
C LEU A 62 8.09 3.64 -6.64
N PRO A 63 8.94 2.65 -6.99
CA PRO A 63 9.31 2.36 -8.37
C PRO A 63 8.17 1.63 -9.10
N ALA A 64 7.15 2.37 -9.53
CA ALA A 64 5.98 1.83 -10.20
C ALA A 64 6.31 1.37 -11.62
N ARG A 65 6.15 0.08 -11.90
CA ARG A 65 6.33 -0.52 -13.25
C ARG A 65 5.19 -0.21 -14.22
N VAL A 66 4.09 0.32 -13.72
CA VAL A 66 2.89 0.72 -14.49
C VAL A 66 2.36 2.06 -13.96
N PRO A 67 1.64 2.86 -14.77
CA PRO A 67 1.12 4.16 -14.34
C PRO A 67 -0.05 4.01 -13.34
N HIS A 68 0.29 3.78 -12.07
CA HIS A 68 -0.66 3.43 -11.00
C HIS A 68 -1.74 4.50 -10.77
N ILE A 69 -1.38 5.79 -10.94
CA ILE A 69 -2.31 6.92 -10.83
C ILE A 69 -3.47 6.78 -11.83
N LEU A 70 -3.21 6.32 -13.05
CA LEU A 70 -4.27 6.12 -14.05
C LEU A 70 -5.15 4.92 -13.69
N LEU A 71 -4.53 3.84 -13.20
CA LEU A 71 -5.23 2.60 -12.86
C LEU A 71 -6.11 2.77 -11.62
N ASN A 72 -5.56 3.36 -10.55
CA ASN A 72 -6.15 3.40 -9.23
C ASN A 72 -6.65 4.78 -8.77
N GLY A 73 -6.32 5.84 -9.49
CA GLY A 73 -6.77 7.18 -9.15
C GLY A 73 -6.03 7.73 -7.94
N ALA A 74 -6.53 8.86 -7.45
CA ALA A 74 -6.11 9.49 -6.20
C ALA A 74 -7.17 9.21 -5.12
#